data_AF-A0A8J8AFW8-F1
#
_entry.id   AF-A0A8J8AFW8-F1
#
_cell.length_a   1.000
_cell.length_b   1.000
_cell.length_c   1.000
_cell.angle_alpha   90.00
_cell.angle_beta   90.00
_cell.angle_gamma   90.00
#
_symmetry.space_group_name_H-M   'P 1'
#
loop_
_entity.id
_entity.type
_entity.pdbx_description
1 polymer ?
#
loop_
_entity_poly.entity_id
_entity_poly.type
_entity_poly.pdbx_seq_one_letter_code
_entity_poly.pdbx_strand_id
1 'polypeptide(L)'
;MVPELEEGLPLERVKEFSLEELLGMAIKAEIGARRFYESLAERVEIEALKEKIEWLAGEEAKHETLLRKMYGAMFPGKEIVYPREHIGPELKPVARELSGVQDIIDLIRWAMKAEEIAARFYEKLEEMVDSEDRKRLMRYLSDMEKGHYYTLRAEYELLLDWEMYSQMMHVGP
;
A
#
# COMPACT_ATOMS: atom_id res chain seq x y z
N MET A 1 -2.06 7.82 18.38
CA MET A 1 -1.67 6.78 17.41
C MET A 1 -2.89 6.55 16.53
N VAL A 2 -2.75 6.72 15.22
CA VAL A 2 -3.87 6.54 14.27
C VAL A 2 -4.03 5.03 14.09
N PRO A 3 -5.20 4.42 14.40
CA PRO A 3 -5.36 2.96 14.42
C PRO A 3 -5.18 2.30 13.05
N GLU A 4 -5.25 3.07 11.97
CA GLU A 4 -5.16 2.60 10.59
C GLU A 4 -3.72 2.44 10.05
N LEU A 5 -2.70 2.88 10.80
CA LEU A 5 -1.30 2.77 10.41
C LEU A 5 -0.44 2.22 11.56
N GLU A 6 0.16 1.07 11.34
CA GLU A 6 1.18 0.52 12.23
C GLU A 6 2.55 0.78 11.61
N GLU A 7 3.41 1.53 12.31
CA GLU A 7 4.79 1.70 11.86
C GLU A 7 5.57 0.39 12.03
N GLY A 8 6.23 -0.05 10.97
CA GLY A 8 7.06 -1.26 10.99
C GLY A 8 8.54 -0.98 11.13
N LEU A 9 9.32 -2.00 10.81
CA LEU A 9 10.77 -1.90 10.76
C LEU A 9 11.23 -1.06 9.57
N PRO A 10 12.33 -0.32 9.70
CA PRO A 10 12.86 0.47 8.59
C PRO A 10 13.44 -0.44 7.49
N LEU A 11 13.47 0.06 6.25
CA LEU A 11 13.83 -0.70 5.05
C LEU A 11 15.22 -1.34 5.14
N GLU A 12 16.15 -0.74 5.87
CA GLU A 12 17.52 -1.23 6.05
C GLU A 12 17.60 -2.56 6.80
N ARG A 13 16.53 -2.94 7.51
CA ARG A 13 16.42 -4.21 8.23
C ARG A 13 16.01 -5.39 7.33
N VAL A 14 15.73 -5.18 6.04
CA VAL A 14 15.45 -6.27 5.07
C VAL A 14 16.52 -7.38 5.13
N LYS A 15 17.79 -7.01 5.31
CA LYS A 15 18.93 -7.94 5.42
C LYS A 15 18.89 -8.89 6.62
N GLU A 16 18.01 -8.65 7.59
CA GLU A 16 17.87 -9.48 8.79
C GLU A 16 16.91 -10.66 8.58
N PHE A 17 16.18 -10.67 7.47
CA PHE A 17 15.16 -11.68 7.17
C PHE A 17 15.56 -12.52 5.96
N SER A 18 15.10 -13.77 5.94
CA SER A 18 15.22 -14.63 4.76
C SER A 18 14.29 -14.17 3.64
N LEU A 19 14.62 -14.53 2.40
CA LEU A 19 13.75 -14.25 1.26
C LEU A 19 12.34 -14.89 1.41
N GLU A 20 12.26 -16.05 2.06
CA GLU A 20 10.99 -16.72 2.36
C GLU A 20 10.11 -15.86 3.30
N GLU A 21 10.70 -15.32 4.36
CA GLU A 21 10.02 -14.42 5.31
C GLU A 21 9.63 -13.09 4.67
N LEU A 22 10.53 -12.51 3.86
CA LEU A 22 10.29 -11.25 3.15
C LEU A 22 9.12 -11.36 2.16
N LEU A 23 8.99 -12.50 1.47
CA LEU A 23 7.84 -12.75 0.60
C LEU A 23 6.55 -12.97 1.40
N GLY A 24 6.65 -13.59 2.58
CA GLY A 24 5.53 -13.64 3.54
C GLY A 24 5.08 -12.24 3.96
N MET A 25 6.02 -11.36 4.28
CA MET A 25 5.75 -9.95 4.60
C MET A 25 5.12 -9.21 3.41
N ALA A 26 5.64 -9.39 2.19
CA ALA A 26 5.07 -8.81 0.97
C ALA A 26 3.60 -9.19 0.82
N ILE A 27 3.29 -10.50 0.86
CA ILE A 27 1.92 -11.00 0.72
C ILE A 27 1.02 -10.45 1.83
N LYS A 28 1.53 -10.33 3.07
CA LYS A 28 0.77 -9.74 4.18
C LYS A 28 0.46 -8.26 3.92
N ALA A 29 1.43 -7.50 3.41
CA ALA A 29 1.28 -6.09 3.07
C ALA A 29 0.21 -5.90 1.98
N GLU A 30 0.25 -6.69 0.90
CA GLU A 30 -0.76 -6.65 -0.17
C GLU A 30 -2.18 -6.93 0.34
N ILE A 31 -2.32 -7.92 1.24
CA ILE A 31 -3.62 -8.22 1.87
C ILE A 31 -4.10 -7.04 2.73
N GLY A 32 -3.19 -6.41 3.46
CA GLY A 32 -3.47 -5.22 4.28
C GLY A 32 -3.91 -4.04 3.43
N ALA A 33 -3.15 -3.73 2.38
CA ALA A 33 -3.41 -2.65 1.43
C ALA A 33 -4.76 -2.84 0.72
N ARG A 34 -5.03 -4.03 0.18
CA ARG A 34 -6.34 -4.34 -0.41
C ARG A 34 -7.48 -4.03 0.55
N ARG A 35 -7.41 -4.56 1.79
CA ARG A 35 -8.48 -4.38 2.78
C ARG A 35 -8.62 -2.92 3.22
N PHE A 36 -7.50 -2.20 3.32
CA PHE A 36 -7.50 -0.76 3.57
C PHE A 36 -8.27 -0.04 2.46
N TYR A 37 -7.91 -0.25 1.19
CA TYR A 37 -8.58 0.40 0.07
C TYR A 37 -10.06 0.02 -0.05
N GLU A 38 -10.41 -1.27 0.10
CA GLU A 38 -11.81 -1.72 0.17
C GLU A 38 -12.60 -0.96 1.25
N SER A 39 -12.07 -0.92 2.47
CA SER A 39 -12.74 -0.22 3.58
C SER A 39 -12.80 1.31 3.42
N LEU A 40 -11.82 1.90 2.74
CA LEU A 40 -11.80 3.33 2.45
C LEU A 40 -12.84 3.67 1.37
N ALA A 41 -12.92 2.87 0.29
CA ALA A 41 -13.92 3.06 -0.78
C ALA A 41 -15.37 2.97 -0.27
N GLU A 42 -15.62 2.12 0.74
CA GLU A 42 -16.93 2.04 1.40
C GLU A 42 -17.34 3.34 2.12
N ARG A 43 -16.38 4.18 2.49
CA ARG A 43 -16.58 5.36 3.36
C ARG A 43 -16.40 6.69 2.64
N VAL A 44 -15.87 6.68 1.43
CA VAL A 44 -15.70 7.87 0.60
C VAL A 44 -16.96 8.12 -0.22
N GLU A 45 -17.54 9.31 -0.09
CA GLU A 45 -18.73 9.72 -0.84
C GLU A 45 -18.39 10.35 -2.22
N ILE A 46 -17.12 10.73 -2.44
CA ILE A 46 -16.67 11.35 -3.69
C ILE A 46 -16.50 10.24 -4.74
N GLU A 47 -17.47 10.08 -5.64
CA GLU A 47 -17.52 8.96 -6.60
C GLU A 47 -16.22 8.80 -7.41
N ALA A 48 -15.66 9.90 -7.94
CA ALA A 48 -14.43 9.86 -8.73
C ALA A 48 -13.21 9.37 -7.92
N LEU A 49 -13.15 9.69 -6.62
CA LEU A 49 -12.10 9.22 -5.73
C LEU A 49 -12.33 7.75 -5.36
N LYS A 50 -13.60 7.39 -5.10
CA LYS A 50 -14.01 6.02 -4.80
C LYS A 50 -13.62 5.05 -5.92
N GLU A 51 -13.93 5.37 -7.18
CA GLU A 51 -13.56 4.54 -8.33
C GLU A 51 -12.05 4.27 -8.40
N LYS A 52 -11.22 5.28 -8.08
CA LYS A 52 -9.75 5.14 -8.06
C LYS A 52 -9.27 4.25 -6.92
N ILE A 53 -9.89 4.37 -5.75
CA ILE A 53 -9.56 3.54 -4.58
C ILE A 53 -9.98 2.09 -4.81
N GLU A 54 -11.14 1.85 -5.41
CA GLU A 54 -11.57 0.50 -5.79
C GLU A 54 -10.64 -0.11 -6.84
N TRP A 55 -10.15 0.69 -7.79
CA TRP A 55 -9.15 0.25 -8.75
C TRP A 55 -7.83 -0.15 -8.06
N LEU A 56 -7.33 0.66 -7.11
CA LEU A 56 -6.14 0.32 -6.31
C LEU A 56 -6.32 -1.01 -5.56
N ALA A 57 -7.46 -1.20 -4.87
CA ALA A 57 -7.77 -2.46 -4.20
C ALA A 57 -7.70 -3.68 -5.16
N GLY A 58 -8.16 -3.50 -6.39
CA GLY A 58 -8.09 -4.50 -7.44
C GLY A 58 -6.67 -4.82 -7.91
N GLU A 59 -5.79 -3.82 -7.98
CA GLU A 59 -4.37 -4.02 -8.30
C GLU A 59 -3.65 -4.80 -7.17
N GLU A 60 -3.85 -4.44 -5.90
CA GLU A 60 -3.22 -5.15 -4.77
C GLU A 60 -3.65 -6.62 -4.69
N ALA A 61 -4.90 -6.93 -5.08
CA ALA A 61 -5.35 -8.31 -5.19
C ALA A 61 -4.58 -9.12 -6.26
N LYS A 62 -4.20 -8.46 -7.36
CA LYS A 62 -3.38 -9.07 -8.41
C LYS A 62 -1.94 -9.25 -7.93
N HIS A 63 -1.38 -8.27 -7.22
CA HIS A 63 -0.06 -8.36 -6.60
C HIS A 63 0.02 -9.54 -5.63
N GLU A 64 -0.97 -9.68 -4.73
CA GLU A 64 -1.10 -10.83 -3.82
C GLU A 64 -1.03 -12.16 -4.60
N THR A 65 -1.79 -12.26 -5.68
CA THR A 65 -1.87 -13.46 -6.52
C THR A 65 -0.51 -13.79 -7.16
N LEU A 66 0.18 -12.78 -7.70
CA LEU A 66 1.51 -12.94 -8.32
C LEU A 66 2.55 -13.40 -7.31
N LEU A 67 2.56 -12.79 -6.12
CA LEU A 67 3.50 -13.14 -5.05
C LEU A 67 3.27 -14.55 -4.52
N ARG A 68 2.01 -14.96 -4.29
CA ARG A 68 1.67 -16.34 -3.89
C ARG A 68 2.14 -17.36 -4.92
N LYS A 69 1.97 -17.06 -6.21
CA LYS A 69 2.46 -17.91 -7.31
C LYS A 69 3.98 -18.00 -7.30
N MET A 70 4.68 -16.88 -7.11
CA MET A 70 6.14 -16.88 -7.01
C MET A 70 6.61 -17.67 -5.80
N TYR A 71 6.00 -17.48 -4.63
CA TYR A 71 6.32 -18.20 -3.40
C TYR A 71 6.19 -19.72 -3.59
N GLY A 72 5.07 -20.20 -4.14
CA GLY A 72 4.87 -21.62 -4.40
C GLY A 72 5.87 -22.23 -5.39
N ALA A 73 6.35 -21.44 -6.36
CA ALA A 73 7.39 -21.86 -7.29
C ALA A 73 8.80 -21.86 -6.66
N MET A 74 9.05 -21.00 -5.67
CA MET A 74 10.34 -20.90 -4.97
C MET A 74 10.48 -21.90 -3.84
N PHE A 75 9.39 -22.17 -3.13
CA PHE A 75 9.35 -22.99 -1.92
C PHE A 75 8.29 -24.09 -2.07
N PRO A 76 8.48 -25.01 -3.04
CA PRO A 76 7.48 -26.03 -3.33
C PRO A 76 7.20 -26.92 -2.11
N GLY A 77 5.91 -27.07 -1.78
CA GLY A 77 5.46 -27.86 -0.63
C GLY A 77 5.56 -27.19 0.72
N LYS A 78 6.03 -25.93 0.80
CA LYS A 78 6.00 -25.14 2.03
C LYS A 78 4.76 -24.25 2.09
N GLU A 79 4.18 -24.14 3.27
CA GLU A 79 3.15 -23.13 3.55
C GLU A 79 3.78 -21.75 3.74
N ILE A 80 3.04 -20.70 3.38
CA ILE A 80 3.52 -19.32 3.56
C ILE A 80 3.64 -19.01 5.04
N VAL A 81 4.85 -18.67 5.46
CA VAL A 81 5.13 -18.13 6.79
C VAL A 81 4.86 -16.64 6.77
N TYR A 82 4.03 -16.16 7.70
CA TYR A 82 3.77 -14.73 7.91
C TYR A 82 4.49 -14.27 9.19
N PRO A 83 5.64 -13.58 9.08
CA PRO A 83 6.33 -13.03 10.25
C PRO A 83 5.43 -12.06 11.03
N ARG A 84 5.72 -11.91 12.33
CA ARG A 84 5.02 -10.92 13.16
C ARG A 84 5.46 -9.51 12.77
N GLU A 85 6.76 -9.36 12.57
CA GLU A 85 7.42 -8.18 12.06
C GLU A 85 7.00 -7.88 10.61
N HIS A 86 7.04 -6.62 10.24
CA HIS A 86 6.88 -6.16 8.86
C HIS A 86 7.86 -5.02 8.57
N ILE A 87 8.30 -4.92 7.32
CA ILE A 87 9.10 -3.79 6.84
C ILE A 87 8.14 -2.69 6.36
N GLY A 88 8.40 -1.44 6.74
CA GLY A 88 7.54 -0.33 6.35
C GLY A 88 6.20 -0.31 7.10
N PRO A 89 5.34 0.67 6.80
CA PRO A 89 4.03 0.76 7.41
C PRO A 89 3.12 -0.41 6.99
N GLU A 90 2.33 -0.92 7.94
CA GLU A 90 1.22 -1.82 7.64
C GLU A 90 -0.09 -1.03 7.67
N LEU A 91 -0.78 -0.97 6.54
CA LEU A 91 -2.12 -0.38 6.43
C LEU A 91 -3.15 -1.33 7.05
N LYS A 92 -4.00 -0.81 7.93
CA LYS A 92 -5.10 -1.55 8.55
C LYS A 92 -6.44 -1.06 7.98
N PRO A 93 -7.48 -1.92 7.96
CA PRO A 93 -8.80 -1.50 7.52
C PRO A 93 -9.29 -0.25 8.27
N VAL A 94 -9.85 0.69 7.52
CA VAL A 94 -10.48 1.90 8.05
C VAL A 94 -11.76 1.49 8.77
N ALA A 95 -11.74 1.50 10.10
CA ALA A 95 -12.88 1.08 10.92
C ALA A 95 -13.77 2.25 11.33
N ARG A 96 -13.20 3.45 11.44
CA ARG A 96 -13.89 4.66 11.87
C ARG A 96 -14.73 5.29 10.75
N GLU A 97 -15.72 6.07 11.15
CA GLU A 97 -16.42 6.99 10.25
C GLU A 97 -15.50 8.16 9.87
N LEU A 98 -15.70 8.70 8.66
CA LEU A 98 -14.96 9.86 8.16
C LEU A 98 -15.78 11.12 8.47
N SER A 99 -15.22 12.00 9.29
CA SER A 99 -15.91 13.19 9.81
C SER A 99 -15.74 14.44 8.93
N GLY A 100 -14.86 14.37 7.94
CA GLY A 100 -14.62 15.44 6.97
C GLY A 100 -13.46 15.12 6.04
N VAL A 101 -13.17 16.04 5.12
CA VAL A 101 -12.12 15.85 4.09
C VAL A 101 -10.74 15.66 4.69
N GLN A 102 -10.45 16.29 5.84
CA GLN A 102 -9.16 16.16 6.52
C GLN A 102 -8.84 14.70 6.86
N ASP A 103 -9.85 13.90 7.21
CA ASP A 103 -9.68 12.47 7.48
C ASP A 103 -9.25 11.70 6.23
N ILE A 104 -9.85 12.03 5.08
CA ILE A 104 -9.51 11.44 3.78
C ILE A 104 -8.08 11.84 3.40
N ILE A 105 -7.73 13.12 3.54
CA ILE A 105 -6.39 13.65 3.26
C ILE A 105 -5.32 12.91 4.06
N ASP A 106 -5.56 12.67 5.35
CA ASP A 106 -4.63 11.94 6.20
C ASP A 106 -4.51 10.46 5.77
N LEU A 107 -5.62 9.79 5.46
CA LEU A 107 -5.60 8.40 4.99
C LEU A 107 -4.88 8.25 3.64
N ILE A 108 -5.10 9.16 2.69
CA ILE A 108 -4.39 9.17 1.41
C ILE A 108 -2.89 9.44 1.61
N ARG A 109 -2.52 10.37 2.52
CA ARG A 109 -1.11 10.60 2.86
C ARG A 109 -0.43 9.34 3.41
N TRP A 110 -1.13 8.57 4.22
CA TRP A 110 -0.62 7.30 4.75
C TRP A 110 -0.49 6.23 3.67
N ALA A 111 -1.49 6.11 2.80
CA ALA A 111 -1.44 5.22 1.64
C ALA A 111 -0.22 5.55 0.77
N MET A 112 0.01 6.83 0.44
CA MET A 112 1.20 7.26 -0.31
C MET A 112 2.51 6.81 0.35
N LYS A 113 2.64 6.97 1.67
CA LYS A 113 3.84 6.54 2.39
C LYS A 113 4.03 5.02 2.33
N ALA A 114 2.93 4.26 2.37
CA ALA A 114 2.97 2.81 2.23
C ALA A 114 3.42 2.40 0.82
N GLU A 115 2.82 3.00 -0.23
CA GLU A 115 3.20 2.73 -1.62
C GLU A 115 4.67 3.07 -1.91
N GLU A 116 5.16 4.21 -1.41
CA GLU A 116 6.55 4.60 -1.58
C GLU A 116 7.52 3.56 -0.97
N ILE A 117 7.18 3.04 0.21
CA ILE A 117 8.01 2.06 0.90
C ILE A 117 7.87 0.67 0.26
N ALA A 118 6.68 0.28 -0.19
CA ALA A 118 6.44 -0.95 -0.93
C ALA A 118 7.24 -0.99 -2.23
N ALA A 119 7.26 0.11 -3.00
CA ALA A 119 8.08 0.24 -4.20
C ALA A 119 9.56 -0.08 -3.91
N ARG A 120 10.14 0.58 -2.90
CA ARG A 120 11.55 0.38 -2.51
C ARG A 120 11.80 -1.01 -1.92
N PHE A 121 10.81 -1.59 -1.26
CA PHE A 121 10.87 -2.95 -0.75
C PHE A 121 11.00 -3.94 -1.91
N TYR A 122 10.20 -3.79 -2.97
CA TYR A 122 10.33 -4.64 -4.16
C TYR A 122 11.66 -4.45 -4.90
N GLU A 123 12.20 -3.23 -4.98
CA GLU A 123 13.56 -2.98 -5.49
C GLU A 123 14.61 -3.77 -4.68
N LYS A 124 14.46 -3.85 -3.35
CA LYS A 124 15.35 -4.65 -2.50
C LYS A 124 15.18 -6.15 -2.71
N LEU A 125 13.96 -6.65 -2.88
CA LEU A 125 13.72 -8.06 -3.16
C LEU A 125 14.28 -8.47 -4.53
N GLU A 126 14.27 -7.57 -5.52
CA GLU A 126 14.90 -7.80 -6.82
C GLU A 126 16.39 -8.15 -6.69
N GLU A 127 17.12 -7.45 -5.81
CA GLU A 127 18.54 -7.70 -5.54
C GLU A 127 18.78 -9.09 -4.91
N MET A 128 17.76 -9.68 -4.27
CA MET A 128 17.84 -10.93 -3.50
C MET A 128 17.37 -12.18 -4.27
N VAL A 129 16.67 -12.01 -5.40
CA VAL A 129 16.18 -13.13 -6.21
C VAL A 129 17.17 -13.50 -7.33
N ASP A 130 17.38 -14.80 -7.55
CA ASP A 130 18.44 -15.27 -8.45
C ASP A 130 18.03 -15.38 -9.94
N SER A 131 16.73 -15.49 -10.23
CA SER A 131 16.21 -15.70 -11.59
C SER A 131 15.81 -14.39 -12.26
N GLU A 132 16.14 -14.22 -13.53
CA GLU A 132 15.76 -13.04 -14.31
C GLU A 132 14.24 -12.84 -14.38
N ASP A 133 13.45 -13.92 -14.48
CA ASP A 133 11.99 -13.81 -14.47
C ASP A 133 11.46 -13.30 -13.13
N ARG A 134 12.11 -13.68 -12.02
CA ARG A 134 11.75 -13.19 -10.68
C ARG A 134 12.17 -11.74 -10.49
N LYS A 135 13.36 -11.35 -10.97
CA LYS A 135 13.79 -9.95 -10.99
C LYS A 135 12.82 -9.08 -11.77
N ARG A 136 12.37 -9.53 -12.94
CA ARG A 136 11.35 -8.84 -13.73
C ARG A 136 10.04 -8.68 -12.98
N LEU A 137 9.60 -9.70 -12.23
CA LEU A 137 8.40 -9.58 -11.41
C LEU A 137 8.58 -8.54 -10.29
N MET A 138 9.71 -8.55 -9.58
CA MET A 138 9.97 -7.56 -8.52
C MET A 138 10.06 -6.13 -9.09
N ARG A 139 10.71 -5.93 -10.23
CA ARG A 139 10.71 -4.63 -10.94
C ARG A 139 9.31 -4.18 -11.31
N TYR A 140 8.52 -5.09 -11.88
CA TYR A 140 7.13 -4.81 -12.24
C TYR A 140 6.32 -4.34 -11.03
N LEU A 141 6.37 -5.07 -9.90
CA LEU A 141 5.67 -4.66 -8.68
C LEU A 141 6.16 -3.30 -8.17
N SER A 142 7.48 -3.09 -8.11
CA SER A 142 8.07 -1.79 -7.75
C SER A 142 7.52 -0.64 -8.61
N ASP A 143 7.43 -0.84 -9.92
CA ASP A 143 6.96 0.20 -10.85
C ASP A 143 5.45 0.43 -10.74
N MET A 144 4.67 -0.61 -10.43
CA MET A 144 3.24 -0.49 -10.11
C MET A 144 3.03 0.35 -8.85
N GLU A 145 3.75 0.07 -7.75
CA GLU A 145 3.60 0.84 -6.50
C GLU A 145 4.02 2.31 -6.66
N LYS A 146 5.04 2.58 -7.49
CA LYS A 146 5.37 3.97 -7.88
C LYS A 146 4.19 4.62 -8.60
N GLY A 147 3.53 3.90 -9.50
CA GLY A 147 2.31 4.34 -10.17
C GLY A 147 1.17 4.63 -9.20
N HIS A 148 0.94 3.75 -8.23
CA HIS A 148 -0.05 3.93 -7.16
C HIS A 148 0.26 5.18 -6.33
N TYR A 149 1.52 5.37 -5.92
CA TYR A 149 1.98 6.56 -5.22
C TYR A 149 1.64 7.85 -5.98
N TYR A 150 1.93 7.92 -7.29
CA TYR A 150 1.64 9.11 -8.09
C TYR A 150 0.13 9.34 -8.28
N THR A 151 -0.65 8.27 -8.41
CA THR A 151 -2.12 8.35 -8.45
C THR A 151 -2.66 8.94 -7.16
N LEU A 152 -2.24 8.41 -6.01
CA LEU A 152 -2.65 8.90 -4.69
C LEU A 152 -2.19 10.33 -4.45
N ARG A 153 -0.98 10.68 -4.89
CA ARG A 153 -0.45 12.05 -4.79
C ARG A 153 -1.31 13.05 -5.55
N ALA A 154 -1.77 12.70 -6.74
CA ALA A 154 -2.65 13.58 -7.52
C ALA A 154 -3.98 13.82 -6.77
N GLU A 155 -4.58 12.77 -6.19
CA GLU A 155 -5.78 12.91 -5.37
C GLU A 155 -5.53 13.74 -4.11
N TYR A 156 -4.39 13.53 -3.45
CA TYR A 156 -3.99 14.29 -2.27
C TYR A 156 -3.89 15.79 -2.57
N GLU A 157 -3.25 16.16 -3.68
CA GLU A 157 -3.11 17.56 -4.12
C GLU A 157 -4.48 18.18 -4.42
N LEU A 158 -5.39 17.45 -5.08
CA LEU A 158 -6.77 17.92 -5.35
C LEU A 158 -7.59 18.11 -4.06
N LEU A 159 -7.47 17.20 -3.10
CA LEU A 159 -8.18 17.29 -1.82
C LEU A 159 -7.70 18.49 -0.99
N LEU A 160 -6.39 18.76 -0.98
CA LEU A 160 -5.82 19.94 -0.31
C LEU A 160 -6.34 21.25 -0.92
N ASP A 161 -6.38 21.33 -2.25
CA ASP A 161 -6.91 22.49 -2.94
C ASP A 161 -8.39 22.70 -2.56
N TRP A 162 -9.20 21.65 -2.59
CA TRP A 162 -10.62 21.72 -2.23
C TRP A 162 -10.84 22.16 -0.78
N GLU A 163 -10.06 21.63 0.16
CA GLU A 163 -10.13 22.03 1.57
C GLU A 163 -9.78 23.52 1.74
N MET A 164 -8.71 23.99 1.10
CA MET A 164 -8.32 25.41 1.13
C MET A 164 -9.41 26.32 0.54
N TYR A 165 -9.99 25.95 -0.61
CA TYR A 165 -11.09 26.71 -1.20
C TYR A 165 -12.32 26.76 -0.29
N SER A 166 -12.70 25.63 0.32
CA SER A 166 -13.82 25.58 1.26
C SER A 166 -13.59 26.52 2.46
N GLN A 167 -12.41 26.48 3.06
CA GLN A 167 -12.06 27.39 4.17
C GLN A 167 -12.16 28.85 3.76
N MET A 168 -11.61 29.25 2.61
CA MET A 168 -11.69 30.63 2.12
C MET A 168 -13.14 31.11 1.88
N MET A 169 -14.02 30.24 1.40
CA MET A 169 -15.44 30.55 1.16
C MET A 169 -16.25 30.65 2.45
N HIS A 170 -15.85 29.92 3.50
CA HIS A 170 -16.46 30.02 4.84
C HIS A 170 -15.92 31.18 5.67
N VAL A 171 -14.84 31.85 5.24
CA VAL A 171 -14.27 33.07 5.85
C VAL A 171 -14.71 34.34 5.05
N GLY A 172 -15.88 34.31 4.40
CA GLY A 172 -16.53 35.50 3.82
C GLY A 172 -17.14 36.42 4.90
N PRO A 173 -17.25 37.74 4.64
CA PRO A 173 -17.22 38.82 5.64
C PRO A 173 -18.32 38.81 6.70
#